data_AF-A0A945J5N9-F1
#
_entry.id   AF-A0A945J5N9-F1
#
_cell.length_a   1.000
_cell.length_b   1.000
_cell.length_c   1.000
_cell.angle_alpha   90.00
_cell.angle_beta   90.00
_cell.angle_gamma   90.00
#
_symmetry.space_group_name_H-M   'P 1'
#
loop_
_entity.id
_entity.type
_entity.pdbx_description
1 polymer ?
#
loop_
_entity_poly.entity_id
_entity_poly.type
_entity_poly.pdbx_seq_one_letter_code
_entity_poly.pdbx_strand_id
1 'polypeptide(L)'
;MTITTQSRPQRWDQPFGSEMTDADVERLLGVPEIQAIEADKFPSRISLAGILRNDARIMQYKAGDIVIREGDYGNSAFLVLNGSLRVVLSPGLPGEMLGRRKIQKKNIWQALKQLWTQKTSPEFRDVQRYNHKSGLRESADPGSSHVFLQDVPAVLDSNKTAVLEGGALFGELAALGRTPRTSTIFAESDSELLEIRWQGLRELRKYDQGWRRLIDQRYRQNALKAHLGATSIFSHLDDDDLQEVADNTLFETYGTFDWHLSYKKLQGQDRIDGVKDEPEIAQQDAYPDGVLMVRAGFARVSVERGNGRQTITYLGAGEFYGADEIYRAWKGELDVGLKVTISALGYVEVLRVPTKTIEKHLFAYWESGRLGGTRDGKAESGTRSRRIQDFFDQTFAEGALQEWAVQERFVNGTQAMLINLDKCVRCDDCVRACASTHDGNPRFVRHGKTFQNWMVANACMHCADPVCMIGCPTGAIHRSLSGGMVIINDDTCIGCETCANSCPYSNIRMVSINDENGQHILDPQNHKPIVKATKCDLCADQITGPACAFACPHEALKRVDFRDVTWTGEGVGGQ
;
A
#
# COMPACT_ATOMS: atom_id res chain seq x y z
N MET A 1 -13.54 38.77 22.19
CA MET A 1 -13.49 37.40 21.64
C MET A 1 -12.05 36.96 21.73
N THR A 2 -11.79 35.87 22.44
CA THR A 2 -10.43 35.34 22.64
C THR A 2 -10.05 34.56 21.38
N ILE A 3 -9.00 34.97 20.68
CA ILE A 3 -8.53 34.26 19.48
C ILE A 3 -7.86 32.96 19.94
N THR A 4 -8.34 31.82 19.46
CA THR A 4 -7.72 30.52 19.72
C THR A 4 -6.44 30.41 18.91
N THR A 5 -5.30 30.23 19.58
CA THR A 5 -3.98 30.08 18.94
C THR A 5 -3.33 28.75 19.30
N GLN A 6 -2.56 28.19 18.38
CA GLN A 6 -1.80 26.96 18.59
C GLN A 6 -0.54 26.99 17.73
N SER A 7 0.62 26.62 18.29
CA SER A 7 1.85 26.48 17.49
C SER A 7 1.69 25.40 16.42
N ARG A 8 2.19 25.66 15.21
CA ARG A 8 2.12 24.68 14.12
C ARG A 8 2.86 23.39 14.51
N PRO A 9 2.17 22.24 14.52
CA PRO A 9 2.79 20.97 14.86
C PRO A 9 3.98 20.63 13.95
N GLN A 10 5.01 19.98 14.48
CA GLN A 10 6.24 19.55 13.81
C GLN A 10 6.43 18.02 13.87
N ARG A 11 7.35 17.49 13.04
CA ARG A 11 7.54 16.04 12.81
C ARG A 11 7.69 15.21 14.09
N TRP A 12 8.31 15.77 15.13
CA TRP A 12 8.64 15.07 16.37
C TRP A 12 7.98 15.69 17.61
N ASP A 13 7.01 16.59 17.44
CA ASP A 13 6.20 17.08 18.58
C ASP A 13 5.42 15.93 19.24
N GLN A 14 5.06 14.92 18.45
CA GLN A 14 4.51 13.65 18.91
C GLN A 14 5.44 12.50 18.48
N PRO A 15 6.34 12.03 19.37
CA PRO A 15 7.21 10.90 19.09
C PRO A 15 6.41 9.61 18.98
N PHE A 16 6.95 8.62 18.25
CA PHE A 16 6.30 7.33 18.06
C PHE A 16 6.18 6.52 19.35
N GLY A 17 7.22 6.53 20.19
CA GLY A 17 7.18 6.05 21.57
C GLY A 17 7.29 7.21 22.54
N SER A 18 6.21 7.55 23.23
CA SER A 18 6.21 8.64 24.23
C SER A 18 7.09 8.36 25.46
N GLU A 19 7.50 7.11 25.66
CA GLU A 19 8.26 6.63 26.81
C GLU A 19 9.77 6.48 26.54
N MET A 20 10.22 6.67 25.29
CA MET A 20 11.63 6.51 24.93
C MET A 20 12.52 7.56 25.60
N THR A 21 13.46 7.14 26.46
CA THR A 21 14.36 8.03 27.21
C THR A 21 15.72 8.23 26.51
N ASP A 22 16.51 9.20 26.97
CA ASP A 22 17.90 9.37 26.50
C ASP A 22 18.77 8.13 26.81
N ALA A 23 18.56 7.49 27.96
CA ALA A 23 19.26 6.28 28.35
C ALA A 23 18.89 5.08 27.46
N ASP A 24 17.63 4.99 27.03
CA ASP A 24 17.21 3.97 26.06
C ASP A 24 17.89 4.18 24.71
N VAL A 25 17.97 5.42 24.24
CA VAL A 25 18.65 5.73 22.96
C VAL A 25 20.14 5.38 23.05
N GLU A 26 20.81 5.72 24.15
CA GLU A 26 22.22 5.35 24.38
C GLU A 26 22.41 3.84 24.39
N ARG A 27 21.52 3.10 25.06
CA ARG A 27 21.51 1.63 25.04
C ARG A 27 21.32 1.07 23.63
N LEU A 28 20.37 1.61 22.87
CA LEU A 28 20.08 1.18 21.50
C LEU A 28 21.24 1.44 20.55
N LEU A 29 21.99 2.52 20.72
CA LEU A 29 23.20 2.80 19.94
C LEU A 29 24.32 1.77 20.18
N GLY A 30 24.29 1.04 21.30
CA GLY A 30 25.19 -0.06 21.60
C GLY A 30 24.74 -1.42 21.05
N VAL A 31 23.53 -1.53 20.48
CA VAL A 31 23.02 -2.77 19.89
C VAL A 31 23.79 -3.05 18.60
N PRO A 32 24.36 -4.25 18.36
CA PRO A 32 25.24 -4.53 17.23
C PRO A 32 24.69 -4.10 15.86
N GLU A 33 23.40 -4.35 15.61
CA GLU A 33 22.71 -4.02 14.35
C GLU A 33 22.56 -2.51 14.14
N ILE A 34 22.47 -1.73 15.23
CA ILE A 34 22.37 -0.27 15.20
C ILE A 34 23.75 0.37 15.21
N GLN A 35 24.70 -0.19 15.96
CA GLN A 35 26.09 0.25 16.00
C GLN A 35 26.76 0.13 14.62
N ALA A 36 26.34 -0.84 13.81
CA ALA A 36 26.82 -1.02 12.45
C ALA A 36 26.40 0.10 11.47
N ILE A 37 25.49 1.00 11.87
CA ILE A 37 25.01 2.11 11.04
C ILE A 37 26.03 3.25 11.00
N GLU A 38 26.31 3.77 9.81
CA GLU A 38 27.19 4.94 9.59
C GLU A 38 26.51 6.25 10.05
N ALA A 39 26.51 6.49 11.36
CA ALA A 39 25.79 7.60 12.00
C ALA A 39 26.21 9.00 11.52
N ASP A 40 27.45 9.16 11.03
CA ASP A 40 28.02 10.39 10.51
C ASP A 40 27.42 10.82 9.15
N LYS A 41 26.79 9.89 8.42
CA LYS A 41 26.09 10.20 7.16
C LYS A 41 24.73 10.88 7.36
N PHE A 42 24.22 10.90 8.59
CA PHE A 42 22.91 11.47 8.90
C PHE A 42 22.99 13.00 9.10
N PRO A 43 22.12 13.79 8.46
CA PRO A 43 22.04 15.23 8.73
C PRO A 43 21.68 15.53 10.19
N SER A 44 22.16 16.64 10.75
CA SER A 44 21.90 17.01 12.15
C SER A 44 20.41 17.09 12.52
N ARG A 45 19.55 17.51 11.58
CA ARG A 45 18.09 17.58 11.77
C ARG A 45 17.41 16.21 11.81
N ILE A 46 18.04 15.16 11.29
CA ILE A 46 17.53 13.79 11.20
C ILE A 46 18.67 12.85 11.59
N SER A 47 19.25 13.05 12.77
CA SER A 47 20.33 12.21 13.28
C SER A 47 19.84 10.79 13.60
N LEU A 48 20.75 9.80 13.60
CA LEU A 48 20.41 8.43 14.01
C LEU A 48 19.74 8.39 15.39
N ALA A 49 20.32 9.10 16.38
CA ALA A 49 19.74 9.21 17.72
C ALA A 49 18.34 9.86 17.69
N GLY A 50 18.13 10.88 16.85
CA GLY A 50 16.82 11.51 16.66
C GLY A 50 15.78 10.56 16.06
N ILE A 51 16.18 9.71 15.11
CA ILE A 51 15.33 8.66 14.54
C ILE A 51 14.98 7.63 15.63
N LEU A 52 15.95 7.12 16.38
CA LEU A 52 15.69 6.14 17.45
C LEU A 52 14.77 6.73 18.53
N ARG A 53 14.96 7.99 18.90
CA ARG A 53 14.13 8.66 19.90
C ARG A 53 12.68 8.84 19.47
N ASN A 54 12.46 9.25 18.22
CA ASN A 54 11.17 9.80 17.80
C ASN A 54 10.44 8.98 16.74
N ASP A 55 11.15 8.15 15.98
CA ASP A 55 10.63 7.27 14.94
C ASP A 55 10.70 5.77 15.36
N ALA A 56 11.12 5.48 16.59
CA ALA A 56 11.11 4.13 17.15
C ALA A 56 10.49 4.10 18.56
N ARG A 57 10.15 2.89 19.02
CA ARG A 57 9.69 2.61 20.39
C ARG A 57 10.16 1.22 20.83
N ILE A 58 10.41 1.05 22.12
CA ILE A 58 10.68 -0.27 22.71
C ILE A 58 9.34 -0.86 23.14
N MET A 59 9.10 -2.12 22.78
CA MET A 59 7.88 -2.86 23.08
C MET A 59 8.22 -4.12 23.86
N GLN A 60 7.49 -4.37 24.93
CA GLN A 60 7.59 -5.59 25.73
C GLN A 60 6.43 -6.52 25.35
N TYR A 61 6.75 -7.77 25.01
CA TYR A 61 5.77 -8.81 24.71
C TYR A 61 5.89 -9.93 25.74
N LYS A 62 4.76 -10.47 26.18
CA LYS A 62 4.71 -11.69 27.00
C LYS A 62 4.70 -12.91 26.11
N ALA A 63 5.19 -14.02 26.64
CA ALA A 63 5.08 -15.31 25.97
C ALA A 63 3.60 -15.58 25.57
N GLY A 64 3.36 -15.90 24.30
CA GLY A 64 2.04 -16.08 23.70
C GLY A 64 1.45 -14.84 23.02
N ASP A 65 2.05 -13.66 23.18
CA ASP A 65 1.56 -12.47 22.50
C ASP A 65 1.85 -12.51 20.99
N ILE A 66 0.85 -12.15 20.19
CA ILE A 66 1.03 -11.95 18.76
C ILE A 66 1.66 -10.59 18.50
N VAL A 67 2.84 -10.60 17.87
CA VAL A 67 3.58 -9.40 17.46
C VAL A 67 3.11 -8.91 16.09
N ILE A 68 2.97 -9.84 15.14
CA ILE A 68 2.52 -9.56 13.76
C ILE A 68 1.47 -10.58 13.37
N ARG A 69 0.43 -10.13 12.69
CA ARG A 69 -0.59 -11.00 12.09
C ARG A 69 -0.45 -11.03 10.58
N GLU A 70 -0.59 -12.22 10.02
CA GLU A 70 -0.70 -12.41 8.58
C GLU A 70 -1.93 -11.67 8.01
N GLY A 71 -1.71 -10.97 6.90
CA GLY A 71 -2.72 -10.17 6.19
C GLY A 71 -2.91 -8.74 6.72
N ASP A 72 -2.42 -8.40 7.92
CA ASP A 72 -2.42 -7.01 8.39
C ASP A 72 -1.43 -6.19 7.54
N TYR A 73 -1.71 -4.92 7.29
CA TYR A 73 -0.73 -4.06 6.61
C TYR A 73 0.42 -3.65 7.54
N GLY A 74 1.66 -3.81 7.07
CA GLY A 74 2.84 -3.39 7.84
C GLY A 74 3.12 -1.90 7.72
N ASN A 75 3.13 -1.17 8.85
CA ASN A 75 3.55 0.24 8.90
C ASN A 75 4.90 0.44 9.63
N SER A 76 5.49 -0.64 10.15
CA SER A 76 6.71 -0.67 10.96
C SER A 76 7.50 -1.96 10.75
N ALA A 77 8.75 -1.98 11.21
CA ALA A 77 9.56 -3.19 11.33
C ALA A 77 10.03 -3.35 12.77
N PHE A 78 10.44 -4.56 13.10
CA PHE A 78 10.82 -4.94 14.46
C PHE A 78 12.23 -5.53 14.45
N LEU A 79 13.05 -5.10 15.39
CA LEU A 79 14.34 -5.70 15.72
C LEU A 79 14.22 -6.38 17.07
N VAL A 80 14.57 -7.67 17.15
CA VAL A 80 14.60 -8.43 18.41
C VAL A 80 15.79 -7.98 19.25
N LEU A 81 15.52 -7.32 20.38
CA LEU A 81 16.57 -6.93 21.33
C LEU A 81 16.87 -8.05 22.32
N ASN A 82 15.83 -8.74 22.79
CA ASN A 82 15.93 -9.89 23.69
C ASN A 82 14.69 -10.79 23.56
N GLY A 83 14.84 -12.07 23.93
CA GLY A 83 13.80 -13.09 23.85
C GLY A 83 13.81 -13.88 22.54
N SER A 84 12.85 -14.79 22.41
CA SER A 84 12.63 -15.58 21.19
C SER A 84 11.21 -15.42 20.67
N LEU A 85 11.10 -15.33 19.34
CA LEU A 85 9.83 -15.29 18.63
C LEU A 85 9.70 -16.50 17.71
N ARG A 86 8.45 -16.83 17.35
CA ARG A 86 8.10 -17.87 16.40
C ARG A 86 7.34 -17.31 15.23
N VAL A 87 7.81 -17.62 14.03
CA VAL A 87 7.12 -17.34 12.76
C VAL A 87 6.34 -18.58 12.37
N VAL A 88 5.04 -18.41 12.10
CA VAL A 88 4.20 -19.47 11.53
C VAL A 88 4.40 -19.48 10.01
N LEU A 89 4.91 -20.59 9.49
CA LEU A 89 5.10 -20.83 8.06
C LEU A 89 3.82 -21.42 7.46
N SER A 90 3.68 -21.33 6.14
CA SER A 90 2.47 -21.79 5.45
C SER A 90 2.20 -23.29 5.65
N PRO A 91 0.93 -23.71 5.81
CA PRO A 91 -0.29 -22.87 5.84
C PRO A 91 -0.42 -22.06 7.14
N GLY A 92 -0.76 -20.77 7.03
CA GLY A 92 -0.84 -19.85 8.16
C GLY A 92 -1.99 -20.13 9.13
N LEU A 93 -2.06 -19.36 10.23
CA LEU A 93 -3.11 -19.51 11.24
C LEU A 93 -4.49 -19.09 10.71
N PRO A 94 -5.57 -19.79 11.07
CA PRO A 94 -6.93 -19.38 10.73
C PRO A 94 -7.24 -17.96 11.21
N GLY A 95 -7.90 -17.16 10.37
CA GLY A 95 -8.19 -15.75 10.67
C GLY A 95 -9.01 -15.51 11.94
N GLU A 96 -9.75 -16.52 12.40
CA GLU A 96 -10.51 -16.51 13.65
C GLU A 96 -9.59 -16.53 14.89
N MET A 97 -8.45 -17.23 14.82
CA MET A 97 -7.44 -17.29 15.89
C MET A 97 -6.61 -16.01 15.97
N LEU A 98 -6.56 -15.22 14.90
CA LEU A 98 -5.80 -13.97 14.82
C LEU A 98 -6.52 -12.76 15.46
N GLY A 99 -7.72 -12.96 16.02
CA GLY A 99 -8.44 -11.93 16.76
C GLY A 99 -8.69 -10.65 15.95
N ARG A 100 -9.02 -10.78 14.66
CA ARG A 100 -9.23 -9.63 13.75
C ARG A 100 -10.36 -8.74 14.28
N ARG A 101 -10.00 -7.58 14.83
CA ARG A 101 -10.98 -6.58 15.28
C ARG A 101 -11.55 -5.87 14.06
N LYS A 102 -12.84 -6.09 13.78
CA LYS A 102 -13.58 -5.33 12.75
C LYS A 102 -13.62 -3.86 13.18
N ILE A 103 -13.53 -2.95 12.19
CA ILE A 103 -13.71 -1.50 12.42
C ILE A 103 -14.99 -1.30 13.22
N GLN A 104 -14.90 -0.64 14.37
CA GLN A 104 -16.06 -0.38 15.21
C GLN A 104 -16.96 0.62 14.52
N LYS A 105 -18.04 0.12 13.91
CA LYS A 105 -19.09 0.97 13.38
C LYS A 105 -19.81 1.66 14.53
N LYS A 106 -20.20 2.92 14.32
CA LYS A 106 -21.11 3.62 15.21
C LYS A 106 -22.36 2.78 15.44
N ASN A 107 -22.87 2.73 16.66
CA ASN A 107 -24.19 2.14 16.91
C ASN A 107 -25.31 3.14 16.54
N ILE A 108 -26.55 2.67 16.46
CA ILE A 108 -27.71 3.49 16.06
C ILE A 108 -27.84 4.72 16.97
N TRP A 109 -27.60 4.57 18.28
CA TRP A 109 -27.62 5.68 19.24
C TRP A 109 -26.53 6.71 18.99
N GLN A 110 -25.31 6.29 18.65
CA GLN A 110 -24.21 7.18 18.29
C GLN A 110 -24.48 7.90 16.97
N ALA A 111 -25.06 7.21 15.97
CA ALA A 111 -25.47 7.82 14.72
C ALA A 111 -26.59 8.86 14.92
N LEU A 112 -27.60 8.56 15.75
CA LEU A 112 -28.65 9.51 16.14
C LEU A 112 -28.09 10.68 16.94
N LYS A 113 -27.20 10.42 17.89
CA LYS A 113 -26.51 11.46 18.67
C LYS A 113 -25.75 12.41 17.74
N GLN A 114 -25.08 11.88 16.72
CA GLN A 114 -24.36 12.71 15.73
C GLN A 114 -25.28 13.74 15.06
N LEU A 115 -26.53 13.38 14.75
CA LEU A 115 -27.51 14.33 14.16
C LEU A 115 -27.87 15.50 15.11
N TRP A 116 -27.78 15.29 16.43
CA TRP A 116 -28.10 16.31 17.44
C TRP A 116 -26.89 17.02 18.03
N THR A 117 -25.71 16.40 17.97
CA THR A 117 -24.44 16.96 18.49
C THR A 117 -23.54 17.51 17.40
N GLN A 118 -23.97 17.46 16.13
CA GLN A 118 -23.23 18.04 15.02
C GLN A 118 -22.97 19.52 15.31
N LYS A 119 -21.69 19.88 15.41
CA LYS A 119 -21.28 21.27 15.57
C LYS A 119 -21.63 22.01 14.27
N THR A 120 -22.18 23.20 14.41
CA THR A 120 -22.57 24.05 13.27
C THR A 120 -21.36 24.60 12.50
N SER A 121 -20.20 24.61 13.14
CA SER A 121 -18.94 25.09 12.57
C SER A 121 -18.23 23.99 11.78
N PRO A 122 -17.90 24.22 10.49
CA PRO A 122 -17.19 23.23 9.71
C PRO A 122 -15.78 22.93 10.24
N GLU A 123 -15.26 21.72 10.08
CA GLU A 123 -13.88 21.33 10.47
C GLU A 123 -13.47 21.73 11.90
N PHE A 124 -14.40 21.59 12.85
CA PHE A 124 -14.11 21.77 14.26
C PHE A 124 -12.99 20.83 14.74
N ARG A 125 -12.06 21.35 15.53
CA ARG A 125 -11.02 20.58 16.24
C ARG A 125 -10.88 21.05 17.67
N ASP A 126 -10.83 20.10 18.59
CA ASP A 126 -10.51 20.38 19.99
C ASP A 126 -9.00 20.57 20.14
N VAL A 127 -8.58 21.81 20.45
CA VAL A 127 -7.17 22.17 20.60
C VAL A 127 -6.53 21.52 21.83
N GLN A 128 -7.31 21.22 22.88
CA GLN A 128 -6.78 20.56 24.07
C GLN A 128 -6.31 19.14 23.77
N ARG A 129 -6.91 18.48 22.77
CA ARG A 129 -6.49 17.15 22.29
C ARG A 129 -5.04 17.12 21.84
N TYR A 130 -4.54 18.20 21.24
CA TYR A 130 -3.15 18.29 20.77
C TYR A 130 -2.15 18.67 21.86
N ASN A 131 -2.59 19.44 22.86
CA ASN A 131 -1.72 19.98 23.91
C ASN A 131 -1.52 19.03 25.10
N HIS A 132 -2.45 18.10 25.31
CA HIS A 132 -2.16 17.03 26.23
C HIS A 132 -1.01 16.18 25.64
N LYS A 133 0.08 16.05 26.40
CA LYS A 133 0.79 14.76 26.54
C LYS A 133 -0.24 13.76 27.05
N SER A 134 -1.21 13.44 26.21
CA SER A 134 -2.20 12.44 26.51
C SER A 134 -1.39 11.16 26.46
N GLY A 135 -1.03 10.66 27.66
CA GLY A 135 -1.13 9.23 27.86
C GLY A 135 -2.45 8.84 27.22
N LEU A 136 -2.35 8.09 26.13
CA LEU A 136 -3.42 7.84 25.19
C LEU A 136 -4.71 7.57 25.98
N ARG A 137 -5.68 8.49 25.91
CA ARG A 137 -7.06 8.02 25.93
C ARG A 137 -7.28 7.41 24.55
N GLU A 138 -6.85 6.16 24.49
CA GLU A 138 -7.01 5.19 23.42
C GLU A 138 -8.40 5.32 22.79
N SER A 139 -8.50 6.10 21.71
CA SER A 139 -9.33 5.65 20.61
C SER A 139 -8.48 4.59 19.91
N ALA A 140 -8.65 3.36 20.39
CA ALA A 140 -7.96 2.14 20.00
C ALA A 140 -7.33 2.16 18.60
N ASP A 141 -6.02 2.38 18.55
CA ASP A 141 -5.12 1.94 17.48
C ASP A 141 -3.96 1.17 18.17
N PRO A 142 -3.53 0.01 17.65
CA PRO A 142 -3.66 -1.25 18.37
C PRO A 142 -2.27 -1.86 18.55
N GLY A 143 -1.48 -1.26 19.44
CA GLY A 143 -0.22 -1.81 19.93
C GLY A 143 -0.26 -2.25 21.39
N SER A 144 -1.32 -1.92 22.12
CA SER A 144 -1.49 -2.20 23.56
C SER A 144 -2.48 -3.34 23.85
N SER A 145 -3.34 -3.70 22.90
CA SER A 145 -4.14 -4.92 23.00
C SER A 145 -3.29 -6.09 22.51
N HIS A 146 -2.40 -6.57 23.37
CA HIS A 146 -1.70 -7.83 23.19
C HIS A 146 -2.75 -8.90 22.85
N VAL A 147 -2.80 -9.33 21.60
CA VAL A 147 -3.67 -10.43 21.20
C VAL A 147 -2.95 -11.69 21.65
N PHE A 148 -3.45 -12.27 22.73
CA PHE A 148 -2.88 -13.44 23.34
C PHE A 148 -3.35 -14.70 22.60
N LEU A 149 -2.40 -15.50 22.13
CA LEU A 149 -2.68 -16.81 21.54
C LEU A 149 -2.91 -17.81 22.68
N GLN A 150 -4.15 -18.28 22.84
CA GLN A 150 -4.56 -19.11 23.99
C GLN A 150 -3.85 -20.46 24.06
N ASP A 151 -3.43 -21.04 22.92
CA ASP A 151 -2.83 -22.37 22.86
C ASP A 151 -1.58 -22.39 21.96
N VAL A 152 -0.48 -21.84 22.48
CA VAL A 152 0.83 -21.83 21.82
C VAL A 152 1.35 -23.25 21.53
N PRO A 153 1.30 -24.23 22.47
CA PRO A 153 1.74 -25.59 22.19
C PRO A 153 1.01 -26.24 21.02
N ALA A 154 -0.33 -26.12 20.94
CA ALA A 154 -1.08 -26.67 19.82
C ALA A 154 -0.67 -26.04 18.48
N VAL A 155 -0.34 -24.75 18.44
CA VAL A 155 0.16 -24.08 17.23
C VAL A 155 1.54 -24.59 16.83
N LEU A 156 2.44 -24.82 17.79
CA LEU A 156 3.78 -25.38 17.54
C LEU A 156 3.72 -26.82 17.02
N ASP A 157 2.78 -27.62 17.52
CA ASP A 157 2.61 -29.01 17.11
C ASP A 157 1.92 -29.17 15.74
N SER A 158 1.05 -28.21 15.38
CA SER A 158 0.22 -28.28 14.17
C SER A 158 0.77 -27.51 12.97
N ASN A 159 1.76 -26.63 13.14
CA ASN A 159 2.29 -25.78 12.07
C ASN A 159 3.81 -25.87 11.96
N LYS A 160 4.34 -25.73 10.74
CA LYS A 160 5.77 -25.51 10.55
C LYS A 160 6.11 -24.12 11.11
N THR A 161 7.11 -24.03 11.98
CA THR A 161 7.54 -22.76 12.56
C THR A 161 9.05 -22.55 12.41
N ALA A 162 9.46 -21.28 12.37
CA ALA A 162 10.86 -20.87 12.43
C ALA A 162 11.09 -19.96 13.63
N VAL A 163 12.28 -20.03 14.24
CA VAL A 163 12.67 -19.20 15.38
C VAL A 163 13.30 -17.91 14.90
N LEU A 164 12.95 -16.79 15.55
CA LEU A 164 13.69 -15.53 15.44
C LEU A 164 14.29 -15.22 16.81
N GLU A 165 15.62 -15.11 16.85
CA GLU A 165 16.40 -14.80 18.04
C GLU A 165 16.87 -13.34 18.05
N GLY A 166 17.63 -12.94 19.07
CA GLY A 166 18.24 -11.62 19.18
C GLY A 166 19.00 -11.19 17.92
N GLY A 167 18.78 -9.96 17.47
CA GLY A 167 19.36 -9.41 16.24
C GLY A 167 18.55 -9.70 14.96
N ALA A 168 17.47 -10.49 15.06
CA ALA A 168 16.53 -10.66 13.97
C ALA A 168 15.73 -9.37 13.71
N LEU A 169 15.66 -8.97 12.45
CA LEU A 169 14.92 -7.84 11.91
C LEU A 169 13.86 -8.44 11.00
N PHE A 170 12.61 -8.07 11.24
CA PHE A 170 11.48 -8.60 10.49
C PHE A 170 10.38 -7.55 10.30
N GLY A 171 9.55 -7.74 9.27
CA GLY A 171 8.48 -6.82 8.93
C GLY A 171 8.92 -5.57 8.14
N GLU A 172 10.20 -5.42 7.87
CA GLU A 172 10.78 -4.42 6.99
C GLU A 172 10.14 -4.43 5.61
N LEU A 173 9.84 -5.61 5.05
CA LEU A 173 9.29 -5.76 3.71
C LEU A 173 7.89 -5.18 3.58
N ALA A 174 7.01 -5.51 4.51
CA ALA A 174 5.65 -4.99 4.49
C ALA A 174 5.62 -3.48 4.74
N ALA A 175 6.50 -2.97 5.61
CA ALA A 175 6.65 -1.52 5.83
C ALA A 175 7.18 -0.81 4.57
N LEU A 176 8.21 -1.36 3.92
CA LEU A 176 8.84 -0.81 2.71
C LEU A 176 7.94 -0.89 1.48
N GLY A 177 7.34 -2.05 1.27
CA GLY A 177 6.47 -2.35 0.14
C GLY A 177 5.03 -1.87 0.33
N ARG A 178 4.65 -1.46 1.55
CA ARG A 178 3.26 -1.09 1.92
C ARG A 178 2.28 -2.23 1.61
N THR A 179 2.74 -3.45 1.78
CA THR A 179 2.01 -4.68 1.51
C THR A 179 1.48 -5.29 2.80
N PRO A 180 0.51 -6.22 2.71
CA PRO A 180 0.15 -7.07 3.83
C PRO A 180 1.34 -7.91 4.31
N ARG A 181 1.34 -8.23 5.60
CA ARG A 181 2.27 -9.17 6.23
C ARG A 181 1.99 -10.58 5.70
N THR A 182 3.05 -11.32 5.40
CA THR A 182 2.97 -12.66 4.80
C THR A 182 2.87 -13.80 5.81
N SER A 183 3.14 -13.52 7.08
CA SER A 183 3.22 -14.54 8.13
C SER A 183 2.81 -13.95 9.47
N THR A 184 2.35 -14.82 10.37
CA THR A 184 2.07 -14.46 11.76
C THR A 184 3.29 -14.73 12.61
N ILE A 185 3.62 -13.81 13.51
CA ILE A 185 4.75 -13.92 14.45
C ILE A 185 4.23 -13.69 15.85
N PHE A 186 4.55 -14.60 16.76
CA PHE A 186 4.23 -14.50 18.18
C PHE A 186 5.47 -14.67 19.06
N ALA A 187 5.43 -14.14 20.27
CA ALA A 187 6.50 -14.26 21.24
C ALA A 187 6.46 -15.65 21.90
N GLU A 188 7.55 -16.40 21.81
CA GLU A 188 7.69 -17.70 22.46
C GLU A 188 8.12 -17.53 23.92
N SER A 189 8.99 -16.56 24.19
CA SER A 189 9.34 -16.10 25.53
C SER A 189 8.89 -14.65 25.75
N ASP A 190 8.95 -14.19 27.00
CA ASP A 190 8.97 -12.75 27.27
C ASP A 190 10.09 -12.10 26.43
N SER A 191 9.72 -11.10 25.63
CA SER A 191 10.57 -10.56 24.56
C SER A 191 10.54 -9.04 24.54
N GLU A 192 11.69 -8.44 24.30
CA GLU A 192 11.83 -7.00 24.11
C GLU A 192 12.19 -6.71 22.65
N LEU A 193 11.37 -5.90 21.98
CA LEU A 193 11.52 -5.57 20.56
C LEU A 193 11.65 -4.06 20.38
N LEU A 194 12.54 -3.64 19.48
CA LEU A 194 12.56 -2.27 18.96
C LEU A 194 11.65 -2.21 17.73
N GLU A 195 10.54 -1.48 17.83
CA GLU A 195 9.67 -1.19 16.70
C GLU A 195 10.06 0.14 16.06
N ILE A 196 10.39 0.11 14.76
CA ILE A 196 10.77 1.28 13.96
C ILE A 196 9.67 1.54 12.93
N ARG A 197 9.07 2.73 12.95
CA ARG A 197 8.04 3.09 11.96
C ARG A 197 8.64 3.28 10.57
N TRP A 198 7.81 3.16 9.54
CA TRP A 198 8.18 3.33 8.13
C TRP A 198 9.10 4.53 7.86
N GLN A 199 8.79 5.69 8.45
CA GLN A 199 9.58 6.92 8.24
C GLN A 199 11.01 6.76 8.77
N GLY A 200 11.19 6.15 9.93
CA GLY A 200 12.51 5.85 10.48
C GLY A 200 13.29 4.90 9.57
N LEU A 201 12.67 3.78 9.18
CA LEU A 201 13.27 2.79 8.27
C LEU A 201 13.68 3.39 6.93
N ARG A 202 12.85 4.28 6.38
CA ARG A 202 13.16 4.99 5.13
C ARG A 202 14.41 5.86 5.27
N GLU A 203 14.54 6.63 6.36
CA GLU A 203 15.73 7.44 6.59
C GLU A 203 16.97 6.58 6.84
N LEU A 204 16.85 5.48 7.62
CA LEU A 204 17.94 4.52 7.81
C LEU A 204 18.46 3.98 6.47
N ARG A 205 17.56 3.46 5.62
CA ARG A 205 17.90 2.93 4.29
C ARG A 205 18.46 4.00 3.34
N LYS A 206 18.09 5.27 3.52
CA LYS A 206 18.52 6.39 2.67
C LYS A 206 19.97 6.78 2.97
N TYR A 207 20.35 6.86 4.23
CA TYR A 207 21.69 7.34 4.63
C TYR A 207 22.69 6.21 4.87
N ASP A 208 22.24 4.98 5.14
CA ASP A 208 23.11 3.84 5.41
C ASP A 208 23.03 2.75 4.32
N GLN A 209 24.16 2.51 3.62
CA GLN A 209 24.21 1.49 2.57
C GLN A 209 24.30 0.06 3.14
N GLY A 210 24.84 -0.11 4.35
CA GLY A 210 24.95 -1.41 5.02
C GLY A 210 23.58 -2.01 5.30
N TRP A 211 22.70 -1.24 5.93
CA TRP A 211 21.31 -1.58 6.21
C TRP A 211 20.50 -1.84 4.96
N ARG A 212 20.72 -1.07 3.89
CA ARG A 212 20.07 -1.35 2.60
C ARG A 212 20.42 -2.76 2.11
N ARG A 213 21.71 -3.12 2.11
CA ARG A 213 22.17 -4.47 1.70
C ARG A 213 21.65 -5.56 2.63
N LEU A 214 21.62 -5.30 3.95
CA LEU A 214 21.10 -6.23 4.95
C LEU A 214 19.63 -6.59 4.67
N ILE A 215 18.78 -5.59 4.42
CA ILE A 215 17.37 -5.79 4.10
C ILE A 215 17.21 -6.58 2.80
N ASP A 216 17.94 -6.18 1.75
CA ASP A 216 17.87 -6.84 0.44
C ASP A 216 18.36 -8.31 0.52
N GLN A 217 19.39 -8.60 1.31
CA GLN A 217 19.91 -9.96 1.53
C GLN A 217 18.94 -10.83 2.34
N ARG A 218 18.38 -10.29 3.43
CA ARG A 218 17.39 -11.02 4.24
C ARG A 218 16.12 -11.33 3.47
N TYR A 219 15.71 -10.45 2.55
CA TYR A 219 14.59 -10.75 1.63
C TYR A 219 14.86 -12.02 0.81
N ARG A 220 16.04 -12.12 0.20
CA ARG A 220 16.44 -13.28 -0.60
C ARG A 220 16.42 -14.57 0.23
N GLN A 221 16.96 -14.50 1.44
CA GLN A 221 17.09 -15.67 2.31
C GLN A 221 15.75 -16.13 2.88
N ASN A 222 14.86 -15.21 3.28
CA ASN A 222 13.74 -15.54 4.15
C ASN A 222 12.37 -15.46 3.47
N ALA A 223 12.21 -14.61 2.45
CA ALA A 223 10.88 -14.26 1.91
C ALA A 223 10.73 -14.55 0.42
N LEU A 224 11.82 -14.47 -0.36
CA LEU A 224 11.77 -14.70 -1.80
C LEU A 224 11.28 -16.12 -2.11
N LYS A 225 11.79 -17.13 -1.41
CA LYS A 225 11.39 -18.52 -1.59
C LYS A 225 9.87 -18.72 -1.37
N ALA A 226 9.34 -18.19 -0.26
CA ALA A 226 7.91 -18.26 0.04
C ALA A 226 7.07 -17.49 -1.00
N HIS A 227 7.56 -16.33 -1.46
CA HIS A 227 6.90 -15.55 -2.50
C HIS A 227 6.85 -16.30 -3.84
N LEU A 228 7.97 -16.90 -4.26
CA LEU A 228 8.04 -17.72 -5.47
C LEU A 228 7.12 -18.93 -5.34
N GLY A 229 7.16 -19.68 -4.23
CA GLY A 229 6.28 -20.83 -4.00
C GLY A 229 4.78 -20.49 -3.99
N ALA A 230 4.41 -19.26 -3.64
CA ALA A 230 3.03 -18.79 -3.72
C ALA A 230 2.57 -18.44 -5.15
N THR A 231 3.50 -18.32 -6.11
CA THR A 231 3.16 -18.01 -7.50
C THR A 231 2.73 -19.28 -8.23
N SER A 232 1.75 -19.15 -9.14
CA SER A 232 1.18 -20.29 -9.86
C SER A 232 2.19 -21.07 -10.69
N ILE A 233 3.26 -20.41 -11.14
CA ILE A 233 4.29 -21.04 -11.97
C ILE A 233 5.27 -21.88 -11.16
N PHE A 234 5.54 -21.55 -9.89
CA PHE A 234 6.51 -22.27 -9.06
C PHE A 234 5.88 -23.08 -7.91
N SER A 235 4.55 -23.06 -7.76
CA SER A 235 3.85 -23.71 -6.64
C SER A 235 4.00 -25.24 -6.58
N HIS A 236 4.47 -25.86 -7.64
CA HIS A 236 4.73 -27.31 -7.72
C HIS A 236 6.16 -27.70 -7.34
N LEU A 237 7.07 -26.73 -7.22
CA LEU A 237 8.46 -26.97 -6.89
C LEU A 237 8.61 -27.31 -5.40
N ASP A 238 9.57 -28.18 -5.10
CA ASP A 238 9.93 -28.47 -3.72
C ASP A 238 10.83 -27.38 -3.14
N ASP A 239 11.18 -27.56 -1.87
CA ASP A 239 11.95 -26.59 -1.11
C ASP A 239 13.37 -26.36 -1.66
N ASP A 240 13.99 -27.36 -2.27
CA ASP A 240 15.36 -27.28 -2.79
C ASP A 240 15.37 -26.61 -4.16
N ASP A 241 14.43 -27.00 -5.03
CA ASP A 241 14.23 -26.38 -6.34
C ASP A 241 13.85 -24.90 -6.22
N LEU A 242 12.94 -24.55 -5.28
CA LEU A 242 12.58 -23.16 -5.02
C LEU A 242 13.78 -22.33 -4.54
N GLN A 243 14.70 -22.93 -3.78
CA GLN A 243 15.91 -22.25 -3.33
C GLN A 243 16.83 -21.95 -4.51
N GLU A 244 17.01 -22.90 -5.43
CA GLU A 244 17.80 -22.67 -6.64
C GLU A 244 17.18 -21.57 -7.53
N VAL A 245 15.86 -21.56 -7.67
CA VAL A 245 15.17 -20.47 -8.38
C VAL A 245 15.42 -19.13 -7.68
N ALA A 246 15.29 -19.09 -6.35
CA ALA A 246 15.52 -17.88 -5.56
C ALA A 246 16.96 -17.35 -5.70
N ASP A 247 17.96 -18.24 -5.67
CA ASP A 247 19.38 -17.88 -5.78
C ASP A 247 19.75 -17.28 -7.14
N ASN A 248 19.10 -17.76 -8.21
CA ASN A 248 19.31 -17.29 -9.57
C ASN A 248 18.44 -16.07 -9.96
N THR A 249 17.46 -15.70 -9.12
CA THR A 249 16.53 -14.60 -9.42
C THR A 249 17.23 -13.24 -9.35
N LEU A 250 17.06 -12.44 -10.39
CA LEU A 250 17.57 -11.07 -10.49
C LEU A 250 16.52 -10.07 -10.00
N PHE A 251 16.99 -9.03 -9.30
CA PHE A 251 16.17 -7.97 -8.75
C PHE A 251 16.35 -6.71 -9.56
N GLU A 252 15.29 -6.26 -10.22
CA GLU A 252 15.31 -5.09 -11.07
C GLU A 252 14.33 -4.04 -10.55
N THR A 253 14.71 -2.77 -10.66
CA THR A 253 13.87 -1.64 -10.25
C THR A 253 13.88 -0.62 -11.37
N TYR A 254 12.67 -0.24 -11.80
CA TYR A 254 12.46 0.68 -12.91
C TYR A 254 11.67 1.90 -12.43
N GLY A 255 12.09 3.08 -12.90
CA GLY A 255 11.45 4.35 -12.59
C GLY A 255 11.70 4.87 -11.17
N THR A 256 10.76 5.64 -10.63
CA THR A 256 10.94 6.40 -9.38
C THR A 256 9.77 6.23 -8.43
N PHE A 257 10.04 5.99 -7.14
CA PHE A 257 9.01 5.88 -6.09
C PHE A 257 8.06 7.09 -6.06
N ASP A 258 8.56 8.30 -6.27
CA ASP A 258 7.77 9.55 -6.34
C ASP A 258 7.18 9.78 -7.74
N TRP A 259 6.59 8.74 -8.34
CA TRP A 259 6.11 8.78 -9.73
C TRP A 259 5.05 9.84 -10.01
N HIS A 260 4.39 10.38 -8.97
CA HIS A 260 3.49 11.51 -9.11
C HIS A 260 4.14 12.73 -9.77
N LEU A 261 5.46 12.92 -9.58
CA LEU A 261 6.21 14.03 -10.19
C LEU A 261 6.35 13.85 -11.70
N SER A 262 6.77 12.66 -12.16
CA SER A 262 6.86 12.35 -13.58
C SER A 262 5.47 12.34 -14.23
N TYR A 263 4.48 11.76 -13.57
CA TYR A 263 3.10 11.73 -14.06
C TYR A 263 2.49 13.14 -14.25
N LYS A 264 2.70 14.06 -13.28
CA LYS A 264 2.22 15.45 -13.43
C LYS A 264 2.90 16.21 -14.56
N LYS A 265 4.19 15.93 -14.82
CA LYS A 265 4.90 16.49 -15.99
C LYS A 265 4.31 15.95 -17.30
N LEU A 266 4.06 14.65 -17.37
CA LEU A 266 3.45 13.99 -18.53
C LEU A 266 2.04 14.51 -18.84
N GLN A 267 1.23 14.85 -17.81
CA GLN A 267 -0.09 15.46 -18.05
C GLN A 267 -0.04 16.84 -18.73
N GLY A 268 1.10 17.55 -18.65
CA GLY A 268 1.28 18.89 -19.21
C GLY A 268 1.85 18.94 -20.63
N GLN A 269 2.33 17.82 -21.18
CA GLN A 269 2.90 17.71 -22.52
C GLN A 269 1.95 16.95 -23.47
N ASP A 270 2.10 17.13 -24.79
CA ASP A 270 1.20 16.55 -25.79
C ASP A 270 1.03 15.04 -25.61
N ARG A 271 -0.22 14.64 -25.34
CA ARG A 271 -0.66 13.30 -24.91
C ARG A 271 -0.33 12.16 -25.89
N ILE A 272 0.10 12.48 -27.09
CA ILE A 272 0.36 11.53 -28.17
C ILE A 272 1.68 10.78 -27.94
N ASP A 273 2.63 11.37 -27.19
CA ASP A 273 3.97 10.80 -26.98
C ASP A 273 4.26 10.35 -25.54
N GLY A 274 3.30 10.46 -24.61
CA GLY A 274 3.51 10.26 -23.16
C GLY A 274 3.94 8.85 -22.71
N VAL A 275 4.07 7.90 -23.64
CA VAL A 275 4.65 6.57 -23.40
C VAL A 275 6.18 6.58 -23.54
N LYS A 276 6.76 7.53 -24.29
CA LYS A 276 8.21 7.55 -24.62
C LYS A 276 9.13 7.80 -23.41
N ASP A 277 8.63 8.45 -22.36
CA ASP A 277 9.41 8.75 -21.16
C ASP A 277 9.26 7.68 -20.05
N GLU A 278 8.41 6.66 -20.27
CA GLU A 278 8.29 5.55 -19.33
C GLU A 278 9.50 4.61 -19.48
N PRO A 279 10.22 4.26 -18.40
CA PRO A 279 11.34 3.33 -18.49
C PRO A 279 10.89 1.98 -19.02
N GLU A 280 11.50 1.52 -20.11
CA GLU A 280 11.21 0.20 -20.68
C GLU A 280 11.84 -0.91 -19.83
N ILE A 281 11.03 -1.93 -19.54
CA ILE A 281 11.41 -3.15 -18.81
C ILE A 281 11.76 -4.25 -19.82
N ALA A 282 10.96 -4.34 -20.89
CA ALA A 282 11.16 -5.28 -21.98
C ALA A 282 10.58 -4.71 -23.27
N GLN A 283 11.24 -4.96 -24.40
CA GLN A 283 10.84 -4.45 -25.71
C GLN A 283 10.19 -5.56 -26.54
N GLN A 284 9.17 -5.21 -27.34
CA GLN A 284 8.61 -6.11 -28.34
C GLN A 284 9.70 -6.62 -29.28
N ASP A 285 9.57 -7.88 -29.72
CA ASP A 285 10.49 -8.61 -30.60
C ASP A 285 11.88 -8.88 -30.00
N ALA A 286 12.17 -8.38 -28.79
CA ALA A 286 13.38 -8.75 -28.06
C ALA A 286 13.36 -10.23 -27.65
N TYR A 287 14.54 -10.80 -27.48
CA TYR A 287 14.70 -12.19 -27.05
C TYR A 287 14.24 -12.36 -25.58
N PRO A 288 13.44 -13.40 -25.26
CA PRO A 288 13.00 -13.66 -23.89
C PRO A 288 14.14 -14.30 -23.07
N ASP A 289 14.85 -13.48 -22.30
CA ASP A 289 15.99 -13.88 -21.46
C ASP A 289 15.62 -14.28 -20.02
N GLY A 290 14.33 -14.16 -19.66
CA GLY A 290 13.79 -14.64 -18.41
C GLY A 290 12.29 -14.34 -18.24
N VAL A 291 11.68 -14.98 -17.25
CA VAL A 291 10.31 -14.65 -16.83
C VAL A 291 10.35 -13.38 -15.98
N LEU A 292 9.56 -12.40 -16.38
CA LEU A 292 9.41 -11.11 -15.70
C LEU A 292 8.24 -11.20 -14.74
N MET A 293 8.47 -11.12 -13.44
CA MET A 293 7.42 -11.13 -12.42
C MET A 293 7.38 -9.80 -11.68
N VAL A 294 6.23 -9.12 -11.73
CA VAL A 294 6.07 -7.84 -11.04
C VAL A 294 5.91 -8.10 -9.55
N ARG A 295 6.85 -7.61 -8.75
CA ARG A 295 6.84 -7.72 -7.29
C ARG A 295 6.05 -6.60 -6.65
N ALA A 296 6.22 -5.38 -7.16
CA ALA A 296 5.56 -4.18 -6.67
C ALA A 296 5.40 -3.16 -7.80
N GLY A 297 4.37 -2.33 -7.69
CA GLY A 297 4.04 -1.33 -8.70
C GLY A 297 3.19 -1.88 -9.84
N PHE A 298 3.20 -1.15 -10.96
CA PHE A 298 2.40 -1.48 -12.15
C PHE A 298 3.25 -1.30 -13.41
N ALA A 299 3.23 -2.26 -14.32
CA ALA A 299 3.89 -2.16 -15.61
C ALA A 299 2.85 -2.09 -16.73
N ARG A 300 3.01 -1.16 -17.67
CA ARG A 300 2.18 -1.07 -18.87
C ARG A 300 2.51 -2.24 -19.77
N VAL A 301 1.49 -2.80 -20.42
CA VAL A 301 1.67 -3.76 -21.50
C VAL A 301 1.11 -3.17 -22.77
N SER A 302 1.93 -3.12 -23.81
CA SER A 302 1.59 -2.43 -25.05
C SER A 302 2.14 -3.14 -26.27
N VAL A 303 1.51 -2.89 -27.41
CA VAL A 303 1.89 -3.46 -28.71
C VAL A 303 2.11 -2.35 -29.71
N GLU A 304 3.06 -2.56 -30.61
CA GLU A 304 3.26 -1.66 -31.75
C GLU A 304 2.15 -1.90 -32.78
N ARG A 305 1.42 -0.85 -33.14
CA ARG A 305 0.39 -0.86 -34.19
C ARG A 305 0.57 0.36 -35.08
N GLY A 306 1.05 0.14 -36.31
CA GLY A 306 1.39 1.21 -37.24
C GLY A 306 2.56 2.05 -36.70
N ASN A 307 2.38 3.36 -36.62
CA ASN A 307 3.39 4.30 -36.12
C ASN A 307 3.27 4.61 -34.61
N GLY A 308 2.39 3.90 -33.90
CA GLY A 308 2.08 4.15 -32.51
C GLY A 308 2.15 2.89 -31.66
N ARG A 309 2.07 3.10 -30.35
CA ARG A 309 2.08 2.04 -29.35
C ARG A 309 0.75 2.04 -28.62
N GLN A 310 -0.04 0.98 -28.78
CA GLN A 310 -1.34 0.83 -28.14
C GLN A 310 -1.19 0.13 -26.80
N THR A 311 -1.79 0.69 -25.75
CA THR A 311 -1.87 -0.01 -24.47
C THR A 311 -2.96 -1.07 -24.51
N ILE A 312 -2.59 -2.33 -24.27
CA ILE A 312 -3.54 -3.44 -24.27
C ILE A 312 -3.92 -3.88 -22.85
N THR A 313 -2.99 -3.79 -21.90
CA THR A 313 -3.26 -4.09 -20.49
C THR A 313 -2.13 -3.53 -19.59
N TYR A 314 -2.07 -3.98 -18.34
CA TYR A 314 -0.98 -3.76 -17.40
C TYR A 314 -0.72 -5.03 -16.60
N LEU A 315 0.46 -5.10 -15.98
CA LEU A 315 0.85 -6.10 -14.98
C LEU A 315 0.95 -5.43 -13.60
N GLY A 316 0.28 -5.96 -12.61
CA GLY A 316 0.40 -5.59 -11.20
C GLY A 316 1.20 -6.61 -10.39
N ALA A 317 1.37 -6.34 -9.10
CA ALA A 317 2.08 -7.23 -8.18
C ALA A 317 1.53 -8.67 -8.22
N GLY A 318 2.42 -9.66 -8.40
CA GLY A 318 2.13 -11.08 -8.54
C GLY A 318 1.91 -11.56 -9.98
N GLU A 319 1.70 -10.66 -10.94
CA GLU A 319 1.55 -11.03 -12.34
C GLU A 319 2.91 -11.15 -13.04
N PHE A 320 3.00 -12.02 -14.05
CA PHE A 320 4.23 -12.30 -14.78
C PHE A 320 4.04 -12.37 -16.31
N TYR A 321 5.14 -12.27 -17.05
CA TYR A 321 5.18 -12.39 -18.51
C TYR A 321 6.47 -13.07 -19.01
N GLY A 322 6.43 -13.65 -20.21
CA GLY A 322 7.58 -14.24 -20.91
C GLY A 322 7.64 -15.77 -20.86
N ALA A 323 6.91 -16.41 -19.96
CA ALA A 323 7.03 -17.86 -19.76
C ALA A 323 6.58 -18.69 -20.99
N ASP A 324 5.52 -18.23 -21.67
CA ASP A 324 5.00 -18.86 -22.89
C ASP A 324 5.99 -18.72 -24.07
N GLU A 325 6.59 -17.53 -24.22
CA GLU A 325 7.60 -17.27 -25.24
C GLU A 325 8.84 -18.14 -25.04
N ILE A 326 9.33 -18.25 -23.81
CA ILE A 326 10.49 -19.11 -23.51
C ILE A 326 10.16 -20.58 -23.81
N TYR A 327 8.98 -21.07 -23.47
CA TYR A 327 8.59 -22.45 -23.74
C TYR A 327 8.47 -22.75 -25.25
N ARG A 328 7.94 -21.80 -26.03
CA ARG A 328 7.91 -21.91 -27.50
C ARG A 328 9.31 -21.96 -28.09
N ALA A 329 10.21 -21.08 -27.64
CA ALA A 329 11.61 -21.10 -28.06
C ALA A 329 12.28 -22.44 -27.71
N TRP A 330 12.03 -22.96 -26.51
CA TRP A 330 12.54 -24.26 -26.05
C TRP A 330 12.00 -25.45 -26.88
N LYS A 331 10.76 -25.38 -27.37
CA LYS A 331 10.18 -26.37 -28.30
C LYS A 331 10.79 -26.34 -29.71
N GLY A 332 11.75 -25.46 -29.97
CA GLY A 332 12.42 -25.34 -31.25
C GLY A 332 11.68 -24.45 -32.25
N GLU A 333 10.73 -23.63 -31.79
CA GLU A 333 10.17 -22.58 -32.62
C GLU A 333 11.24 -21.51 -32.87
N LEU A 334 11.44 -21.15 -34.13
CA LEU A 334 12.43 -20.15 -34.55
C LEU A 334 11.85 -18.73 -34.39
N ASP A 335 12.72 -17.74 -34.16
CA ASP A 335 12.38 -16.31 -34.09
C ASP A 335 11.29 -15.96 -33.06
N VAL A 336 11.33 -16.62 -31.89
CA VAL A 336 10.41 -16.31 -30.79
C VAL A 336 10.89 -15.09 -30.02
N GLY A 337 10.36 -13.92 -30.39
CA GLY A 337 10.48 -12.68 -29.63
C GLY A 337 9.33 -12.46 -28.66
N LEU A 338 9.52 -11.52 -27.73
CA LEU A 338 8.44 -11.00 -26.88
C LEU A 338 7.36 -10.35 -27.76
N LYS A 339 6.09 -10.61 -27.47
CA LYS A 339 4.98 -10.09 -28.27
C LYS A 339 4.54 -8.67 -27.90
N VAL A 340 5.08 -8.14 -26.80
CA VAL A 340 4.67 -6.86 -26.21
C VAL A 340 5.87 -6.08 -25.72
N THR A 341 5.72 -4.76 -25.66
CA THR A 341 6.58 -3.88 -24.88
C THR A 341 6.00 -3.70 -23.48
N ILE A 342 6.86 -3.82 -22.47
CA ILE A 342 6.54 -3.59 -21.06
C ILE A 342 7.29 -2.36 -20.58
N SER A 343 6.57 -1.37 -20.03
CA SER A 343 7.18 -0.15 -19.45
C SER A 343 6.72 0.09 -18.01
N ALA A 344 7.54 0.76 -17.21
CA ALA A 344 7.23 1.05 -15.82
C ALA A 344 6.20 2.18 -15.71
N LEU A 345 5.03 1.90 -15.13
CA LEU A 345 4.05 2.92 -14.79
C LEU A 345 4.47 3.61 -13.48
N GLY A 346 5.54 4.40 -13.56
CA GLY A 346 6.06 5.18 -12.45
C GLY A 346 7.17 4.47 -11.69
N TYR A 347 6.81 3.52 -10.83
CA TYR A 347 7.75 2.67 -10.10
C TYR A 347 7.34 1.21 -10.26
N VAL A 348 8.29 0.36 -10.64
CA VAL A 348 8.08 -1.09 -10.73
C VAL A 348 9.29 -1.83 -10.20
N GLU A 349 9.04 -2.85 -9.40
CA GLU A 349 10.04 -3.86 -9.07
C GLU A 349 9.71 -5.15 -9.79
N VAL A 350 10.73 -5.72 -10.44
CA VAL A 350 10.62 -6.95 -11.21
C VAL A 350 11.59 -7.96 -10.64
N LEU A 351 11.10 -9.19 -10.46
CA LEU A 351 11.90 -10.38 -10.27
C LEU A 351 12.08 -11.01 -11.66
N ARG A 352 13.32 -11.07 -12.16
CA ARG A 352 13.63 -11.76 -13.41
C ARG A 352 14.21 -13.13 -13.08
N VAL A 353 13.48 -14.18 -13.44
CA VAL A 353 13.98 -15.56 -13.32
C VAL A 353 14.59 -15.96 -14.67
N PRO A 354 15.91 -16.20 -14.74
CA PRO A 354 16.60 -16.45 -16.01
C PRO A 354 16.04 -17.64 -16.79
N THR A 355 16.08 -17.57 -18.12
CA THR A 355 15.58 -18.64 -19.02
C THR A 355 16.12 -20.03 -18.68
N LYS A 356 17.42 -20.14 -18.36
CA LYS A 356 18.03 -21.45 -18.00
C LYS A 356 17.41 -22.08 -16.74
N THR A 357 17.05 -21.25 -15.76
CA THR A 357 16.40 -21.69 -14.52
C THR A 357 14.98 -22.14 -14.81
N ILE A 358 14.26 -21.37 -15.64
CA ILE A 358 12.90 -21.70 -16.11
C ILE A 358 12.88 -23.03 -16.86
N GLU A 359 13.81 -23.21 -17.81
CA GLU A 359 13.94 -24.46 -18.59
C GLU A 359 14.15 -25.69 -17.71
N LYS A 360 15.04 -25.57 -16.71
CA LYS A 360 15.38 -26.65 -15.81
C LYS A 360 14.19 -27.10 -14.96
N HIS A 361 13.45 -26.15 -14.37
CA HIS A 361 12.47 -26.46 -13.33
C HIS A 361 11.03 -26.54 -13.83
N LEU A 362 10.67 -25.85 -14.94
CA LEU A 362 9.26 -25.72 -15.34
C LEU A 362 8.87 -26.56 -16.56
N PHE A 363 9.75 -26.74 -17.53
CA PHE A 363 9.32 -27.29 -18.83
C PHE A 363 9.07 -28.79 -18.80
N ALA A 364 9.86 -29.55 -18.02
CA ALA A 364 9.59 -30.96 -17.78
C ALA A 364 8.24 -31.18 -17.07
N TYR A 365 7.89 -30.28 -16.14
CA TYR A 365 6.59 -30.30 -15.46
C TYR A 365 5.44 -30.00 -16.43
N TRP A 366 5.58 -28.99 -17.30
CA TRP A 366 4.57 -28.65 -18.31
C TRP A 366 4.37 -29.76 -19.35
N GLU A 367 5.42 -30.48 -19.75
CA GLU A 367 5.31 -31.64 -20.64
C GLU A 367 4.59 -32.83 -20.00
N SER A 368 4.63 -32.97 -18.68
CA SER A 368 4.02 -34.10 -17.97
C SER A 368 2.49 -34.12 -18.02
N GLY A 369 1.85 -33.10 -18.60
CA GLY A 369 0.40 -32.93 -18.63
C GLY A 369 -0.22 -32.59 -17.27
N ARG A 370 0.58 -32.59 -16.19
CA ARG A 370 0.21 -32.05 -14.88
C ARG A 370 0.33 -30.54 -14.95
N LEU A 371 -0.69 -29.91 -15.53
CA LEU A 371 -0.79 -28.46 -15.67
C LEU A 371 -1.02 -27.82 -14.29
N GLY A 372 0.04 -27.60 -13.53
CA GLY A 372 0.02 -26.62 -12.45
C GLY A 372 0.03 -25.23 -13.05
N GLY A 373 -1.03 -24.46 -12.83
CA GLY A 373 -1.05 -23.02 -13.10
C GLY A 373 -1.16 -22.65 -14.58
N THR A 374 -2.36 -22.81 -15.13
CA THR A 374 -2.94 -21.96 -16.20
C THR A 374 -2.30 -21.95 -17.60
N ARG A 375 -2.43 -23.06 -18.34
CA ARG A 375 -2.83 -22.96 -19.77
C ARG A 375 -4.35 -22.81 -19.92
N ASP A 376 -5.11 -23.04 -18.83
CA ASP A 376 -6.58 -22.94 -18.73
C ASP A 376 -7.06 -22.15 -17.48
N GLY A 377 -6.68 -20.87 -17.36
CA GLY A 377 -7.58 -19.75 -16.97
C GLY A 377 -8.53 -19.83 -15.77
N LYS A 378 -8.39 -20.74 -14.82
CA LYS A 378 -9.14 -20.67 -13.54
C LYS A 378 -8.17 -20.48 -12.38
N ALA A 379 -8.03 -19.24 -11.94
CA ALA A 379 -7.47 -18.93 -10.64
C ALA A 379 -8.47 -19.36 -9.54
N GLU A 380 -7.98 -19.99 -8.47
CA GLU A 380 -8.80 -20.47 -7.35
C GLU A 380 -9.38 -19.34 -6.46
N SER A 381 -9.22 -18.06 -6.82
CA SER A 381 -9.64 -16.92 -6.00
C SER A 381 -10.61 -15.93 -6.66
N GLY A 382 -11.34 -16.31 -7.71
CA GLY A 382 -12.35 -15.44 -8.34
C GLY A 382 -11.80 -14.27 -9.17
N THR A 383 -10.51 -13.95 -9.07
CA THR A 383 -9.82 -12.99 -9.92
C THR A 383 -9.47 -13.67 -11.25
N ARG A 384 -10.15 -13.29 -12.34
CA ARG A 384 -9.85 -13.80 -13.68
C ARG A 384 -8.43 -13.36 -14.05
N SER A 385 -7.46 -14.27 -14.08
CA SER A 385 -6.09 -13.97 -14.55
C SER A 385 -6.20 -13.48 -16.00
N ARG A 386 -5.89 -12.20 -16.21
CA ARG A 386 -5.94 -11.58 -17.54
C ARG A 386 -4.80 -12.12 -18.37
N ARG A 387 -5.07 -12.98 -19.35
CA ARG A 387 -4.00 -13.40 -20.26
C ARG A 387 -3.75 -12.30 -21.25
N ILE A 388 -2.51 -11.89 -21.41
CA ILE A 388 -2.11 -10.89 -22.41
C ILE A 388 -2.59 -11.33 -23.81
N GLN A 389 -2.59 -12.64 -24.08
CA GLN A 389 -3.10 -13.24 -25.31
C GLN A 389 -4.54 -12.83 -25.64
N ASP A 390 -5.41 -12.67 -24.64
CA ASP A 390 -6.83 -12.33 -24.82
C ASP A 390 -7.02 -10.89 -25.32
N PHE A 391 -5.98 -10.05 -25.30
CA PHE A 391 -6.03 -8.65 -25.71
C PHE A 391 -5.50 -8.39 -27.12
N PHE A 392 -4.77 -9.33 -27.74
CA PHE A 392 -4.25 -9.10 -29.10
C PHE A 392 -5.37 -8.99 -30.14
N ASP A 393 -6.47 -9.71 -29.95
CA ASP A 393 -7.59 -9.75 -30.88
C ASP A 393 -8.63 -8.64 -30.63
N GLN A 394 -8.41 -7.80 -29.60
CA GLN A 394 -9.33 -6.71 -29.28
C GLN A 394 -9.25 -5.58 -30.32
N THR A 395 -10.43 -5.07 -30.68
CA THR A 395 -10.56 -3.86 -31.48
C THR A 395 -10.10 -2.63 -30.69
N PHE A 396 -9.73 -1.55 -31.39
CA PHE A 396 -9.40 -0.28 -30.74
C PHE A 396 -10.53 0.24 -29.84
N ALA A 397 -11.78 0.07 -30.24
CA ALA A 397 -12.94 0.51 -29.46
C ALA A 397 -13.09 -0.28 -28.15
N GLU A 398 -12.83 -1.59 -28.17
CA GLU A 398 -12.87 -2.45 -26.99
C GLU A 398 -11.71 -2.13 -26.01
N GLY A 399 -10.51 -1.87 -26.54
CA GLY A 399 -9.33 -1.55 -25.73
C GLY A 399 -9.24 -0.11 -25.21
N ALA A 400 -9.99 0.83 -25.80
CA ALA A 400 -9.87 2.27 -25.53
C ALA A 400 -10.02 2.65 -24.05
N LEU A 401 -10.87 1.92 -23.32
CA LEU A 401 -11.09 2.19 -21.91
C LEU A 401 -9.95 1.69 -21.03
N GLN A 402 -9.44 0.49 -21.32
CA GLN A 402 -8.27 -0.04 -20.61
C GLN A 402 -7.07 0.88 -20.84
N GLU A 403 -6.87 1.31 -22.09
CA GLU A 403 -5.86 2.30 -22.44
C GLU A 403 -6.04 3.61 -21.67
N TRP A 404 -7.25 4.16 -21.62
CA TRP A 404 -7.55 5.37 -20.85
C TRP A 404 -7.30 5.19 -19.35
N ALA A 405 -7.74 4.07 -18.75
CA ALA A 405 -7.58 3.78 -17.34
C ALA A 405 -6.10 3.62 -16.95
N VAL A 406 -5.30 2.99 -17.80
CA VAL A 406 -3.84 2.88 -17.62
C VAL A 406 -3.17 4.24 -17.83
N GLN A 407 -3.56 4.99 -18.86
CA GLN A 407 -3.00 6.31 -19.14
C GLN A 407 -3.26 7.31 -18.01
N GLU A 408 -4.47 7.31 -17.45
CA GLU A 408 -4.84 8.15 -16.32
C GLU A 408 -4.46 7.52 -14.97
N ARG A 409 -3.79 6.36 -14.98
CA ARG A 409 -3.34 5.59 -13.80
C ARG A 409 -4.47 5.21 -12.84
N PHE A 410 -5.71 5.13 -13.29
CA PHE A 410 -6.84 4.73 -12.46
C PHE A 410 -6.78 3.26 -12.05
N VAL A 411 -6.03 2.43 -12.77
CA VAL A 411 -5.74 1.03 -12.42
C VAL A 411 -5.11 0.85 -11.02
N ASN A 412 -4.56 1.92 -10.44
CA ASN A 412 -4.06 1.92 -9.07
C ASN A 412 -5.17 2.08 -8.01
N GLY A 413 -6.38 2.52 -8.38
CA GLY A 413 -7.46 2.84 -7.46
C GLY A 413 -8.30 1.62 -7.04
N THR A 414 -8.26 1.24 -5.75
CA THR A 414 -9.05 0.10 -5.22
C THR A 414 -10.47 0.49 -4.79
N GLN A 415 -10.73 1.79 -4.61
CA GLN A 415 -11.99 2.35 -4.15
C GLN A 415 -12.30 3.63 -4.92
N ALA A 416 -12.13 3.64 -6.23
CA ALA A 416 -12.42 4.83 -7.01
C ALA A 416 -13.93 5.09 -7.07
N MET A 417 -14.31 6.36 -7.12
CA MET A 417 -15.70 6.78 -7.20
C MET A 417 -16.09 6.99 -8.66
N LEU A 418 -17.01 6.16 -9.16
CA LEU A 418 -17.62 6.32 -10.46
C LEU A 418 -18.98 6.99 -10.33
N ILE A 419 -19.27 7.93 -11.23
CA ILE A 419 -20.57 8.57 -11.38
C ILE A 419 -21.09 8.26 -12.78
N ASN A 420 -22.24 7.59 -12.86
CA ASN A 420 -22.99 7.39 -14.09
C ASN A 420 -23.67 8.72 -14.47
N LEU A 421 -23.27 9.30 -15.61
CA LEU A 421 -23.74 10.59 -16.07
C LEU A 421 -25.14 10.52 -16.69
N ASP A 422 -25.61 9.35 -17.12
CA ASP A 422 -26.99 9.16 -17.60
C ASP A 422 -28.00 9.15 -16.45
N LYS A 423 -27.56 8.70 -15.26
CA LYS A 423 -28.39 8.69 -14.03
C LYS A 423 -28.25 9.95 -13.18
N CYS A 424 -27.12 10.66 -13.28
CA CYS A 424 -26.81 11.78 -12.39
C CYS A 424 -27.52 13.08 -12.83
N VAL A 425 -28.57 13.45 -12.11
CA VAL A 425 -29.30 14.73 -12.32
C VAL A 425 -28.66 15.95 -11.65
N ARG A 426 -27.47 15.79 -11.07
CA ARG A 426 -26.70 16.89 -10.44
C ARG A 426 -27.40 17.60 -9.26
N CYS A 427 -28.22 16.89 -8.47
CA CYS A 427 -28.97 17.46 -7.34
C CYS A 427 -28.13 17.85 -6.10
N ASP A 428 -26.85 17.42 -6.04
CA ASP A 428 -25.89 17.62 -4.95
C ASP A 428 -26.16 16.91 -3.62
N ASP A 429 -27.11 15.97 -3.56
CA ASP A 429 -27.39 15.21 -2.33
C ASP A 429 -26.19 14.40 -1.84
N CYS A 430 -25.41 13.83 -2.76
CA CYS A 430 -24.17 13.15 -2.43
C CYS A 430 -23.13 14.08 -1.77
N VAL A 431 -23.05 15.34 -2.20
CA VAL A 431 -22.12 16.34 -1.65
C VAL A 431 -22.60 16.80 -0.27
N ARG A 432 -23.90 17.11 -0.15
CA ARG A 432 -24.52 17.51 1.13
C ARG A 432 -24.39 16.42 2.18
N ALA A 433 -24.66 15.17 1.83
CA ALA A 433 -24.53 14.03 2.74
C ALA A 433 -23.09 13.80 3.20
N CYS A 434 -22.10 14.00 2.31
CA CYS A 434 -20.71 13.93 2.70
C CYS A 434 -20.33 15.06 3.67
N ALA A 435 -20.73 16.29 3.36
CA ALA A 435 -20.48 17.44 4.24
C ALA A 435 -21.16 17.27 5.61
N SER A 436 -22.41 16.81 5.66
CA SER A 436 -23.11 16.57 6.93
C SER A 436 -22.48 15.43 7.74
N THR A 437 -21.89 14.44 7.08
CA THR A 437 -21.16 13.36 7.79
C THR A 437 -19.82 13.83 8.35
N HIS A 438 -19.20 14.85 7.74
CA HIS A 438 -17.85 15.32 8.04
C HIS A 438 -17.81 16.81 8.37
N ASP A 439 -18.62 17.24 9.35
CA ASP A 439 -18.58 18.59 9.93
C ASP A 439 -18.49 19.68 8.87
N GLY A 440 -19.46 19.72 7.96
CA GLY A 440 -19.56 20.73 6.91
C GLY A 440 -18.52 20.65 5.79
N ASN A 441 -17.60 19.69 5.81
CA ASN A 441 -16.57 19.55 4.79
C ASN A 441 -16.80 18.34 3.87
N PRO A 442 -17.26 18.55 2.62
CA PRO A 442 -17.35 17.47 1.65
C PRO A 442 -15.93 16.98 1.26
N ARG A 443 -15.67 15.70 1.54
CA ARG A 443 -14.35 15.05 1.33
C ARG A 443 -14.15 14.47 -0.08
N PHE A 444 -14.96 14.92 -1.04
CA PHE A 444 -14.79 14.67 -2.47
C PHE A 444 -15.33 15.85 -3.29
N VAL A 445 -14.93 15.94 -4.56
CA VAL A 445 -15.45 16.91 -5.52
C VAL A 445 -16.17 16.16 -6.64
N ARG A 446 -17.39 16.60 -6.98
CA ARG A 446 -18.21 16.05 -8.09
C ARG A 446 -17.72 16.58 -9.45
N HIS A 447 -16.42 16.41 -9.68
CA HIS A 447 -15.69 16.70 -10.92
C HIS A 447 -14.67 15.59 -11.13
N GLY A 448 -14.15 15.44 -12.34
CA GLY A 448 -13.12 14.45 -12.62
C GLY A 448 -13.03 14.12 -14.10
N LYS A 449 -12.18 13.14 -14.42
CA LYS A 449 -12.00 12.67 -15.80
C LYS A 449 -13.22 11.85 -16.22
N THR A 450 -13.64 12.03 -17.46
CA THR A 450 -14.79 11.34 -18.04
C THR A 450 -14.36 10.42 -19.16
N PHE A 451 -14.99 9.26 -19.24
CA PHE A 451 -14.92 8.36 -20.39
C PHE A 451 -16.34 7.90 -20.72
N GLN A 452 -16.80 8.17 -21.93
CA GLN A 452 -18.20 7.97 -22.32
C GLN A 452 -19.17 8.60 -21.29
N ASN A 453 -20.12 7.83 -20.77
CA ASN A 453 -21.12 8.23 -19.78
C ASN A 453 -20.65 8.08 -18.32
N TRP A 454 -19.36 7.83 -18.06
CA TRP A 454 -18.84 7.67 -16.70
C TRP A 454 -17.83 8.75 -16.33
N MET A 455 -17.93 9.24 -15.10
CA MET A 455 -16.96 10.14 -14.50
C MET A 455 -16.25 9.44 -13.33
N VAL A 456 -14.91 9.49 -13.35
CA VAL A 456 -14.08 9.15 -12.19
C VAL A 456 -13.97 10.41 -11.34
N ALA A 457 -14.79 10.49 -10.30
CA ALA A 457 -14.85 11.68 -9.46
C ALA A 457 -13.57 11.87 -8.63
N ASN A 458 -13.22 13.12 -8.35
CA ASN A 458 -12.13 13.51 -7.48
C ASN A 458 -12.46 13.17 -6.00
N ALA A 459 -12.39 11.89 -5.68
CA ALA A 459 -12.52 11.30 -4.36
C ALA A 459 -11.36 10.34 -4.12
N CYS A 460 -10.83 10.27 -2.89
CA CYS A 460 -9.72 9.36 -2.57
C CYS A 460 -10.03 7.94 -3.07
N MET A 461 -9.09 7.36 -3.83
CA MET A 461 -9.23 6.03 -4.46
C MET A 461 -8.68 4.90 -3.60
N HIS A 462 -8.11 5.20 -2.43
CA HIS A 462 -7.44 4.23 -1.54
C HIS A 462 -6.46 3.34 -2.31
N CYS A 463 -5.57 3.99 -3.07
CA CYS A 463 -4.74 3.35 -4.08
C CYS A 463 -3.97 2.14 -3.56
N ALA A 464 -3.74 1.14 -4.41
CA ALA A 464 -2.91 -0.02 -4.13
C ALA A 464 -1.47 0.41 -3.79
N ASP A 465 -0.91 1.32 -4.59
CA ASP A 465 0.34 2.04 -4.30
C ASP A 465 0.06 3.54 -4.01
N PRO A 466 -0.13 3.90 -2.73
CA PRO A 466 -0.47 5.26 -2.33
C PRO A 466 0.78 6.15 -2.22
N VAL A 467 1.14 6.84 -3.31
CA VAL A 467 2.24 7.84 -3.33
C VAL A 467 2.11 8.95 -2.29
N CYS A 468 0.88 9.25 -1.86
CA CYS A 468 0.63 10.23 -0.80
C CYS A 468 1.18 9.81 0.57
N MET A 469 1.48 8.52 0.78
CA MET A 469 2.14 8.00 1.99
C MET A 469 3.65 8.16 1.97
N ILE A 470 4.26 8.21 0.78
CA ILE A 470 5.72 8.16 0.64
C ILE A 470 6.37 9.37 1.29
N GLY A 471 5.81 10.56 1.12
CA GLY A 471 6.41 11.81 1.61
C GLY A 471 6.03 12.22 3.03
N CYS A 472 5.11 11.53 3.70
CA CYS A 472 4.62 11.98 5.00
C CYS A 472 5.70 11.86 6.10
N PRO A 473 6.14 12.97 6.72
CA PRO A 473 7.24 12.94 7.69
C PRO A 473 6.85 12.33 9.04
N THR A 474 5.57 12.39 9.41
CA THR A 474 5.07 11.90 10.71
C THR A 474 4.40 10.52 10.64
N GLY A 475 4.14 10.00 9.44
CA GLY A 475 3.28 8.82 9.27
C GLY A 475 1.81 9.07 9.55
N ALA A 476 1.38 10.33 9.61
CA ALA A 476 -0.03 10.68 9.76
C ALA A 476 -0.91 10.00 8.71
N ILE A 477 -0.47 9.96 7.45
CA ILE A 477 -1.14 9.18 6.41
C ILE A 477 -0.50 7.80 6.27
N HIS A 478 -1.28 6.75 6.50
CA HIS A 478 -0.84 5.36 6.51
C HIS A 478 -1.99 4.41 6.14
N ARG A 479 -1.71 3.11 5.99
CA ARG A 479 -2.75 2.10 5.80
C ARG A 479 -3.27 1.61 7.15
N SER A 480 -4.59 1.53 7.30
CA SER A 480 -5.20 0.86 8.45
C SER A 480 -4.71 -0.59 8.50
N LEU A 481 -4.33 -1.07 9.69
CA LEU A 481 -3.80 -2.42 9.87
C LEU A 481 -4.80 -3.46 9.34
N SER A 482 -6.05 -3.34 9.78
CA SER A 482 -7.17 -4.12 9.25
C SER A 482 -7.76 -3.45 8.00
N GLY A 483 -7.83 -4.18 6.89
CA GLY A 483 -8.53 -3.77 5.67
C GLY A 483 -7.78 -2.82 4.74
N GLY A 484 -6.60 -2.32 5.14
CA GLY A 484 -5.69 -1.61 4.24
C GLY A 484 -6.16 -0.26 3.74
N MET A 485 -7.19 0.36 4.33
CA MET A 485 -7.62 1.68 3.89
C MET A 485 -6.53 2.71 4.14
N VAL A 486 -6.21 3.53 3.15
CA VAL A 486 -5.37 4.72 3.39
C VAL A 486 -6.16 5.67 4.29
N ILE A 487 -5.64 6.02 5.46
CA ILE A 487 -6.27 6.91 6.46
C ILE A 487 -5.32 8.04 6.85
N ILE A 488 -5.85 9.15 7.37
CA ILE A 488 -5.06 10.24 7.95
C ILE A 488 -5.38 10.30 9.44
N ASN A 489 -4.36 10.08 10.28
CA ASN A 489 -4.42 10.39 11.69
C ASN A 489 -4.29 11.90 11.86
N ASP A 490 -5.36 12.53 12.32
CA ASP A 490 -5.43 13.97 12.50
C ASP A 490 -4.44 14.44 13.58
N ASP A 491 -4.22 13.67 14.65
CA ASP A 491 -3.36 14.05 15.79
C ASP A 491 -1.90 14.24 15.38
N THR A 492 -1.40 13.35 14.52
CA THR A 492 -0.02 13.39 14.00
C THR A 492 0.11 14.19 12.70
N CYS A 493 -0.99 14.72 12.16
CA CYS A 493 -0.99 15.53 10.94
C CYS A 493 -0.51 16.95 11.22
N ILE A 494 0.67 17.27 10.69
CA ILE A 494 1.32 18.58 10.86
C ILE A 494 0.96 19.61 9.77
N GLY A 495 0.07 19.24 8.85
CA GLY A 495 -0.34 20.14 7.77
C GLY A 495 0.78 20.51 6.79
N CYS A 496 1.75 19.64 6.55
CA CYS A 496 2.91 19.91 5.67
C CYS A 496 2.61 19.87 4.16
N GLU A 497 1.36 19.55 3.77
CA GLU A 497 0.87 19.52 2.39
C GLU A 497 1.53 18.50 1.44
N THR A 498 2.57 17.78 1.89
CA THR A 498 3.29 16.80 1.04
C THR A 498 2.33 15.78 0.44
N CYS A 499 1.40 15.23 1.22
CA CYS A 499 0.42 14.26 0.73
C CYS A 499 -0.54 14.86 -0.32
N ALA A 500 -0.95 16.12 -0.16
CA ALA A 500 -1.81 16.82 -1.11
C ALA A 500 -1.05 17.07 -2.44
N ASN A 501 0.20 17.50 -2.35
CA ASN A 501 1.07 17.70 -3.50
C ASN A 501 1.44 16.39 -4.20
N SER A 502 1.53 15.28 -3.45
CA SER A 502 1.84 13.97 -4.02
C SER A 502 0.64 13.25 -4.63
N CYS A 503 -0.59 13.62 -4.29
CA CYS A 503 -1.77 13.00 -4.90
C CYS A 503 -1.86 13.37 -6.40
N PRO A 504 -1.80 12.39 -7.32
CA PRO A 504 -1.87 12.66 -8.77
C PRO A 504 -3.28 13.04 -9.22
N TYR A 505 -4.29 12.73 -8.41
CA TYR A 505 -5.70 12.96 -8.70
C TYR A 505 -6.28 14.16 -7.93
N SER A 506 -5.46 14.90 -7.18
CA SER A 506 -5.91 16.03 -6.35
C SER A 506 -7.05 15.69 -5.37
N ASN A 507 -7.04 14.45 -4.85
CA ASN A 507 -8.08 13.92 -3.97
C ASN A 507 -7.86 14.21 -2.47
N ILE A 508 -6.79 14.94 -2.14
CA ILE A 508 -6.46 15.36 -0.78
C ILE A 508 -6.46 16.88 -0.78
N ARG A 509 -7.21 17.50 0.13
CA ARG A 509 -7.32 18.95 0.27
C ARG A 509 -6.70 19.39 1.59
N MET A 510 -6.20 20.61 1.62
CA MET A 510 -5.82 21.28 2.87
C MET A 510 -7.00 22.13 3.33
N VAL A 511 -7.42 21.96 4.57
CA VAL A 511 -8.54 22.70 5.17
C VAL A 511 -8.10 23.36 6.47
N SER A 512 -8.51 24.61 6.67
CA SER A 512 -8.30 25.31 7.93
C SER A 512 -9.12 24.64 9.04
N ILE A 513 -8.52 24.44 10.20
CA ILE A 513 -9.22 23.90 11.36
C ILE A 513 -9.84 25.02 12.20
N ASN A 514 -11.01 24.75 12.77
CA ASN A 514 -11.80 25.72 13.51
C ASN A 514 -11.95 25.35 14.98
N ASP A 515 -12.04 26.35 15.84
CA ASP A 515 -12.39 26.19 17.25
C ASP A 515 -13.91 25.99 17.46
N GLU A 516 -14.32 25.88 18.72
CA GLU A 516 -15.71 25.60 19.09
C GLU A 516 -16.70 26.68 18.65
N ASN A 517 -16.21 27.89 18.41
CA ASN A 517 -16.97 29.05 17.96
C ASN A 517 -16.94 29.20 16.42
N GLY A 518 -16.27 28.28 15.71
CA GLY A 518 -16.10 28.32 14.26
C GLY A 518 -15.04 29.30 13.78
N GLN A 519 -14.18 29.80 14.67
CA GLN A 519 -13.07 30.67 14.28
C GLN A 519 -11.86 29.83 13.90
N HIS A 520 -11.10 30.27 12.90
CA HIS A 520 -9.86 29.62 12.51
C HIS A 520 -8.87 29.61 13.68
N ILE A 521 -8.29 28.45 13.95
CA ILE A 521 -7.17 28.33 14.89
C ILE A 521 -5.93 28.90 14.20
N LEU A 522 -5.30 29.90 14.81
CA LEU A 522 -4.18 30.62 14.20
C LEU A 522 -2.83 30.20 14.80
N ASP A 523 -1.80 30.18 13.96
CA ASP A 523 -0.41 30.04 14.42
C ASP A 523 0.07 31.36 15.05
N PRO A 524 0.52 31.36 16.33
CA PRO A 524 0.95 32.58 17.01
C PRO A 524 2.18 33.24 16.35
N GLN A 525 2.99 32.51 15.58
CA GLN A 525 4.19 33.07 14.97
C GLN A 525 3.88 33.91 13.71
N ASN A 526 2.92 33.48 12.89
CA ASN A 526 2.65 34.08 11.59
C ASN A 526 1.19 34.53 11.40
N HIS A 527 0.32 34.30 12.39
CA HIS A 527 -1.10 34.66 12.41
C HIS A 527 -1.93 34.05 11.25
N LYS A 528 -1.43 32.97 10.62
CA LYS A 528 -2.16 32.25 9.58
C LYS A 528 -2.98 31.10 10.17
N PRO A 529 -4.11 30.72 9.54
CA PRO A 529 -4.86 29.52 9.92
C PRO A 529 -3.99 28.27 9.86
N ILE A 530 -4.12 27.42 10.88
CA ILE A 530 -3.57 26.07 10.84
C ILE A 530 -4.38 25.26 9.86
N VAL A 531 -3.71 24.63 8.90
CA VAL A 531 -4.33 23.77 7.90
C VAL A 531 -3.99 22.31 8.16
N LYS A 532 -4.95 21.40 7.91
CA LYS A 532 -4.76 19.96 7.96
C LYS A 532 -5.23 19.29 6.69
N ALA A 533 -4.63 18.13 6.40
CA ALA A 533 -4.98 17.35 5.22
C ALA A 533 -6.29 16.59 5.47
N THR A 534 -7.20 16.67 4.50
CA THR A 534 -8.48 15.96 4.52
C THR A 534 -8.70 15.24 3.19
N LYS A 535 -9.36 14.09 3.25
CA LYS A 535 -9.66 13.24 2.11
C LYS A 535 -10.79 12.29 2.48
N CYS A 536 -11.44 11.68 1.48
CA CYS A 536 -12.42 10.63 1.76
C CYS A 536 -11.80 9.48 2.58
N ASP A 537 -12.56 9.01 3.57
CA ASP A 537 -12.27 7.92 4.50
C ASP A 537 -13.29 6.76 4.37
N LEU A 538 -14.02 6.74 3.25
CA LEU A 538 -15.11 5.80 2.95
C LEU A 538 -16.25 5.81 3.96
N CYS A 539 -16.32 6.81 4.84
CA CYS A 539 -17.23 6.80 5.99
C CYS A 539 -17.14 5.45 6.74
N ALA A 540 -15.92 4.92 6.92
CA ALA A 540 -15.71 3.56 7.42
C ALA A 540 -16.22 3.34 8.86
N ASP A 541 -16.39 4.42 9.63
CA ASP A 541 -16.98 4.43 10.96
C ASP A 541 -18.53 4.44 10.93
N GLN A 542 -19.14 4.74 9.78
CA GLN A 542 -20.59 4.80 9.61
C GLN A 542 -21.19 3.41 9.39
N ILE A 543 -22.42 3.23 9.88
CA ILE A 543 -23.15 1.96 9.75
C ILE A 543 -23.36 1.59 8.29
N THR A 544 -23.82 2.59 7.51
CA THR A 544 -24.26 2.48 6.12
C THR A 544 -23.11 2.51 5.11
N GLY A 545 -21.86 2.75 5.55
CA GLY A 545 -20.74 3.01 4.66
C GLY A 545 -20.79 4.41 4.04
N PRO A 546 -20.30 4.61 2.80
CA PRO A 546 -20.19 5.93 2.19
C PRO A 546 -21.52 6.67 2.08
N ALA A 547 -21.71 7.69 2.92
CA ALA A 547 -22.93 8.51 2.95
C ALA A 547 -23.27 9.12 1.58
N CYS A 548 -22.25 9.50 0.80
CA CYS A 548 -22.43 10.08 -0.53
C CYS A 548 -23.05 9.10 -1.54
N ALA A 549 -22.72 7.80 -1.45
CA ALA A 549 -23.27 6.79 -2.35
C ALA A 549 -24.71 6.45 -1.94
N PHE A 550 -24.94 6.28 -0.63
CA PHE A 550 -26.26 5.99 -0.09
C PHE A 550 -27.28 7.12 -0.33
N ALA A 551 -26.83 8.38 -0.28
CA ALA A 551 -27.71 9.54 -0.46
C ALA A 551 -28.11 9.81 -1.92
N CYS A 552 -27.62 9.05 -2.90
CA CYS A 552 -27.95 9.29 -4.30
C CYS A 552 -29.32 8.67 -4.64
N PRO A 553 -30.37 9.47 -4.91
CA PRO A 553 -31.70 8.92 -5.20
C PRO A 553 -31.79 8.20 -6.55
N HIS A 554 -30.78 8.35 -7.41
CA HIS A 554 -30.71 7.73 -8.74
C HIS A 554 -29.67 6.61 -8.83
N GLU A 555 -29.05 6.22 -7.71
CA GLU A 555 -28.01 5.17 -7.66
C GLU A 555 -26.88 5.42 -8.68
N ALA A 556 -26.55 6.69 -8.91
CA ALA A 556 -25.58 7.08 -9.93
C ALA A 556 -24.13 6.91 -9.46
N LEU A 557 -23.89 6.79 -8.15
CA LEU A 557 -22.55 6.73 -7.56
C LEU A 557 -22.19 5.30 -7.13
N LYS A 558 -21.00 4.83 -7.50
CA LYS A 558 -20.45 3.54 -7.05
C LYS A 558 -18.97 3.64 -6.68
N ARG A 559 -18.55 2.85 -5.69
CA ARG A 559 -17.13 2.59 -5.40
C ARG A 559 -16.71 1.31 -6.11
N VAL A 560 -15.58 1.35 -6.80
CA VAL A 560 -15.06 0.20 -7.55
C VAL A 560 -13.57 0.02 -7.32
N ASP A 561 -13.12 -1.23 -7.38
CA ASP A 561 -11.71 -1.54 -7.63
C ASP A 561 -11.47 -1.51 -9.13
N PHE A 562 -10.69 -0.54 -9.62
CA PHE A 562 -10.37 -0.40 -11.04
C PHE A 562 -9.62 -1.59 -11.63
N ARG A 563 -9.11 -2.48 -10.79
CA ARG A 563 -8.48 -3.74 -11.20
C ARG A 563 -9.49 -4.84 -11.48
N ASP A 564 -10.72 -4.71 -10.96
CA ASP A 564 -11.76 -5.73 -11.15
C ASP A 564 -12.90 -5.25 -12.04
N VAL A 565 -12.87 -3.99 -12.50
CA VAL A 565 -13.96 -3.49 -13.34
C VAL A 565 -13.92 -4.13 -14.72
N THR A 566 -14.94 -4.95 -15.01
CA THR A 566 -15.31 -5.33 -16.37
C THR A 566 -16.36 -4.35 -16.88
N TRP A 567 -15.98 -3.56 -17.87
CA TRP A 567 -16.85 -2.57 -18.49
C TRP A 567 -17.56 -3.22 -19.68
N THR A 568 -18.70 -3.86 -19.43
CA THR A 568 -19.58 -4.29 -20.50
C THR A 568 -20.41 -3.11 -20.98
N GLY A 569 -20.76 -3.04 -22.27
CA GLY A 569 -21.57 -1.96 -22.86
C GLY A 569 -22.93 -1.71 -22.18
N GLU A 570 -23.37 -2.57 -21.26
CA GLU A 570 -24.60 -2.44 -20.47
C GLU A 570 -24.37 -1.94 -19.04
N GLY A 571 -23.12 -1.72 -18.61
CA GLY A 571 -22.79 -1.11 -17.32
C GLY A 571 -21.46 -1.54 -16.69
N VAL A 572 -21.10 -0.82 -15.63
CA VAL A 572 -20.02 -1.17 -14.71
C VAL A 572 -20.53 -2.24 -13.74
N GLY A 573 -20.22 -3.50 -14.03
CA GLY A 573 -20.30 -4.59 -13.08
C GLY A 573 -19.02 -4.65 -12.25
N GLY A 574 -19.15 -4.58 -10.93
CA GLY A 574 -18.19 -5.22 -10.03
C GLY A 574 -18.73 -6.60 -9.68
N GLN A 575 -17.84 -7.58 -9.50
CA GLN A 575 -18.24 -8.86 -8.90
C GLN A 575 -18.69 -8.67 -7.44
#